data_AF-A0A377XED6-F1
#
_entry.id   AF-A0A377XED6-F1
#
_cell.length_a   1.000
_cell.length_b   1.000
_cell.length_c   1.000
_cell.angle_alpha   90.00
_cell.angle_beta   90.00
_cell.angle_gamma   90.00
#
_symmetry.space_group_name_H-M   'P 1'
#
loop_
_entity.id
_entity.type
_entity.pdbx_description
1 polymer ?
#
loop_
_entity_poly.entity_id
_entity_poly.type
_entity_poly.pdbx_seq_one_letter_code
_entity_poly.pdbx_strand_id
1 'polypeptide(L)'
;MLDFLREGSPELFDNVAVSFLPLVNLSGLRTGSRLNSLGQNPNRGFTKGAEVEPSIEGKVLLNYETLLKNAASHGVLCCHEDILRHKAYLYTFEHATRLGHFSVALRDELERFFPVMEKERVDGCECEDGIIFNHFDSSFESWLFSSCSDVAACTETPGLQPFAKRAEANRYLIGAFISSILERNSIGSGMS
;
A
#
# COMPACT_ATOMS: atom_id res chain seq x y z
N MET A 1 0.80 -8.45 7.94
CA MET A 1 2.27 -8.66 7.83
C MET A 1 2.81 -9.69 8.82
N LEU A 2 2.62 -9.58 10.14
CA LEU A 2 3.17 -10.61 11.06
C LEU A 2 2.64 -12.02 10.76
N ASP A 3 1.35 -12.15 10.45
CA ASP A 3 0.77 -13.44 10.03
C ASP A 3 1.34 -13.91 8.69
N PHE A 4 1.67 -12.99 7.77
CA PHE A 4 2.36 -13.32 6.52
C PHE A 4 3.77 -13.86 6.77
N LEU A 5 4.53 -13.27 7.69
CA LEU A 5 5.89 -13.76 8.02
C LEU A 5 5.87 -15.09 8.77
N ARG A 6 4.79 -15.40 9.50
CA ARG A 6 4.64 -16.67 10.22
C ARG A 6 4.20 -17.82 9.32
N GLU A 7 3.33 -17.53 8.36
CA GLU A 7 2.65 -18.55 7.54
C GLU A 7 3.07 -18.53 6.07
N GLY A 8 3.87 -17.54 5.65
CA GLY A 8 4.35 -17.40 4.27
C GLY A 8 5.39 -18.46 3.91
N SER A 9 5.37 -18.92 2.66
CA SER A 9 6.36 -19.89 2.17
C SER A 9 7.72 -19.22 1.95
N PRO A 10 8.83 -19.79 2.49
CA PRO A 10 10.19 -19.38 2.16
C PRO A 10 10.49 -19.38 0.65
N GLU A 11 9.82 -20.25 -0.11
CA GLU A 11 10.03 -20.45 -1.56
C GLU A 11 9.61 -19.23 -2.39
N LEU A 12 8.71 -18.39 -1.86
CA LEU A 12 8.31 -17.15 -2.53
C LEU A 12 9.50 -16.18 -2.61
N PHE A 13 10.37 -16.17 -1.61
CA PHE A 13 11.52 -15.26 -1.53
C PHE A 13 12.69 -15.67 -2.41
N ASP A 14 12.71 -16.89 -2.94
CA ASP A 14 13.76 -17.33 -3.88
C ASP A 14 13.72 -16.54 -5.19
N ASN A 15 12.57 -15.97 -5.53
CA ASN A 15 12.33 -15.26 -6.79
C ASN A 15 12.12 -13.76 -6.62
N VAL A 16 12.12 -13.24 -5.38
CA VAL A 16 11.93 -11.81 -5.11
C VAL A 16 12.73 -11.34 -3.89
N ALA A 17 13.41 -10.21 -4.03
CA ALA A 17 13.97 -9.49 -2.89
C ALA A 17 12.86 -8.66 -2.22
N VAL A 18 12.45 -9.05 -1.02
CA VAL A 18 11.38 -8.36 -0.28
C VAL A 18 11.96 -7.60 0.90
N SER A 19 11.59 -6.32 1.03
CA SER A 19 11.89 -5.48 2.18
C SER A 19 10.63 -5.13 2.94
N PHE A 20 10.70 -5.09 4.28
CA PHE A 20 9.54 -4.78 5.13
C PHE A 20 9.82 -3.56 6.02
N LEU A 21 8.86 -2.64 6.05
CA LEU A 21 8.74 -1.61 7.09
C LEU A 21 7.56 -1.97 7.99
N PRO A 22 7.79 -2.79 9.03
CA PRO A 22 6.72 -3.49 9.73
C PRO A 22 5.80 -2.58 10.54
N LEU A 23 6.32 -1.44 10.98
CA LEU A 23 5.62 -0.47 11.79
C LEU A 23 6.34 0.88 11.71
N VAL A 24 5.72 1.85 11.04
CA VAL A 24 6.26 3.21 10.95
C VAL A 24 5.88 4.03 12.19
N ASN A 25 4.61 3.98 12.62
CA ASN A 25 4.10 4.78 13.74
C ASN A 25 3.94 3.96 15.03
N LEU A 26 5.04 3.67 15.72
CA LEU A 26 4.99 2.92 16.99
C LEU A 26 4.20 3.67 18.09
N SER A 27 4.33 5.00 18.14
CA SER A 27 3.68 5.81 19.19
C SER A 27 2.16 5.85 19.02
N GLY A 28 1.67 5.99 17.79
CA GLY A 28 0.24 5.91 17.47
C GLY A 28 -0.32 4.50 17.71
N LEU A 29 0.41 3.45 17.32
CA LEU A 29 -0.03 2.07 17.58
C LEU A 29 -0.24 1.81 19.08
N ARG A 30 0.69 2.24 19.93
CA ARG A 30 0.61 2.05 21.40
C ARG A 30 -0.64 2.69 22.02
N THR A 31 -1.19 3.73 21.40
CA THR A 31 -2.33 4.49 21.91
C THR A 31 -3.62 4.26 21.12
N GLY A 32 -3.57 3.44 20.05
CA GLY A 32 -4.71 3.28 19.14
C GLY A 32 -5.04 4.54 18.35
N SER A 33 -4.04 5.39 18.07
CA SER A 33 -4.20 6.68 17.39
C SER A 33 -3.62 6.65 15.97
N ARG A 34 -4.29 7.35 15.05
CA ARG A 34 -3.78 7.61 13.68
C ARG A 34 -2.50 8.43 13.70
N LEU A 35 -2.45 9.46 14.56
CA LEU A 35 -1.32 10.39 14.67
C LEU A 35 -0.27 9.85 15.64
N ASN A 36 0.98 10.25 15.46
CA ASN A 36 2.05 9.95 16.41
C ASN A 36 1.87 10.73 17.73
N SER A 37 2.72 10.51 18.73
CA SER A 37 2.65 11.18 20.04
C SER A 37 2.84 12.70 19.99
N LEU A 38 3.30 13.24 18.85
CA LEU A 38 3.45 14.68 18.60
C LEU A 38 2.26 15.26 17.80
N GLY A 39 1.22 14.46 17.53
CA GLY A 39 0.07 14.89 16.72
C GLY A 39 0.37 15.02 15.23
N GLN A 40 1.45 14.41 14.72
CA GLN A 40 1.80 14.45 13.30
C GLN A 40 1.21 13.23 12.56
N ASN A 41 0.90 13.39 11.28
CA ASN A 41 0.49 12.30 10.40
C ASN A 41 1.72 11.71 9.69
N PRO A 42 2.09 10.44 9.95
CA PRO A 42 3.29 9.86 9.37
C PRO A 42 3.23 9.57 7.87
N ASN A 43 2.04 9.50 7.27
CA ASN A 43 1.88 9.24 5.83
C ASN A 43 1.61 10.52 5.01
N ARG A 44 2.22 11.65 5.37
CA ARG A 44 2.10 12.92 4.64
C ARG A 44 3.44 13.65 4.60
N GLY A 45 3.63 14.49 3.57
CA GLY A 45 4.78 15.39 3.46
C GLY A 45 6.00 14.80 2.75
N PHE A 46 5.86 13.71 1.99
CA PHE A 46 7.01 13.09 1.29
C PHE A 46 7.39 13.77 -0.03
N THR A 47 6.45 14.51 -0.64
CA THR A 47 6.66 15.19 -1.92
C THR A 47 7.12 16.63 -1.73
N LYS A 48 7.98 17.12 -2.65
CA LYS A 48 8.43 18.52 -2.65
C LYS A 48 7.22 19.45 -2.87
N GLY A 49 7.07 20.46 -2.02
CA GLY A 49 5.96 21.42 -2.10
C GLY A 49 4.65 20.92 -1.48
N ALA A 50 4.67 19.82 -0.72
CA ALA A 50 3.52 19.40 0.08
C ALA A 50 3.11 20.51 1.07
N GLU A 51 1.80 20.64 1.32
CA GLU A 51 1.24 21.64 2.24
C GLU A 51 1.64 21.40 3.70
N VAL A 52 2.04 20.17 4.03
CA VAL A 52 2.44 19.76 5.36
C VAL A 52 3.85 19.20 5.35
N GLU A 53 4.62 19.56 6.37
CA GLU A 53 5.94 19.01 6.60
C GLU A 53 5.86 17.53 7.00
N PRO A 54 6.83 16.70 6.57
CA PRO A 54 6.90 15.33 7.02
C PRO A 54 7.07 15.23 8.55
N SER A 55 6.41 14.23 9.12
CA SER A 55 6.54 13.85 10.53
C SER A 55 7.98 13.48 10.92
N ILE A 56 8.24 13.27 12.21
CA ILE A 56 9.55 12.73 12.64
C ILE A 56 9.86 11.38 12.00
N GLU A 57 8.86 10.51 11.84
CA GLU A 57 9.01 9.22 11.17
C GLU A 57 9.26 9.41 9.66
N GLY A 58 8.52 10.32 9.02
CA GLY A 58 8.69 10.67 7.61
C GLY A 58 10.08 11.22 7.32
N LYS A 59 10.63 12.06 8.21
CA LYS A 59 12.01 12.57 8.11
C LYS A 59 13.04 11.45 8.22
N VAL A 60 12.81 10.48 9.11
CA VAL A 60 13.67 9.28 9.19
C VAL A 60 13.62 8.53 7.87
N LEU A 61 12.44 8.27 7.30
CA LEU A 61 12.31 7.57 6.01
C LEU A 61 13.00 8.33 4.87
N LEU A 62 12.84 9.65 4.79
CA LEU A 62 13.50 10.49 3.78
C LEU A 62 15.03 10.48 3.91
N ASN A 63 15.59 10.35 5.13
CA ASN A 63 17.04 10.18 5.31
C ASN A 63 17.57 8.88 4.70
N TYR A 64 16.72 7.89 4.45
CA TYR A 64 17.06 6.62 3.80
C TYR A 64 16.50 6.51 2.38
N GLU A 65 16.23 7.64 1.72
CA GLU A 65 15.62 7.70 0.40
C GLU A 65 16.26 6.74 -0.61
N THR A 66 17.59 6.75 -0.76
CA THR A 66 18.28 5.88 -1.73
C THR A 66 18.03 4.39 -1.46
N LEU A 67 18.04 3.98 -0.19
CA LEU A 67 17.77 2.60 0.19
C LEU A 67 16.32 2.21 -0.13
N LEU A 68 15.36 3.06 0.23
CA LEU A 68 13.94 2.81 0.03
C LEU A 68 13.57 2.77 -1.46
N LYS A 69 14.12 3.68 -2.27
CA LYS A 69 13.90 3.69 -3.72
C LYS A 69 14.44 2.43 -4.40
N ASN A 70 15.62 1.97 -3.98
CA ASN A 70 16.18 0.72 -4.48
C ASN A 70 15.32 -0.50 -4.08
N ALA A 71 14.82 -0.52 -2.84
CA ALA A 71 13.96 -1.61 -2.36
C ALA A 71 12.58 -1.64 -3.03
N ALA A 72 12.07 -0.48 -3.44
CA ALA A 72 10.73 -0.32 -4.00
C ALA A 72 10.69 -0.23 -5.54
N SER A 73 11.80 -0.48 -6.25
CA SER A 73 11.90 -0.24 -7.69
C SER A 73 10.85 -0.99 -8.52
N HIS A 74 10.57 -2.25 -8.18
CA HIS A 74 9.54 -3.04 -8.87
C HIS A 74 8.13 -2.78 -8.32
N GLY A 75 8.02 -2.32 -7.08
CA GLY A 75 6.74 -1.90 -6.53
C GLY A 75 6.77 -1.66 -5.03
N VAL A 76 5.72 -1.01 -4.53
CA VAL A 76 5.48 -0.80 -3.10
C VAL A 76 4.03 -1.09 -2.73
N LEU A 77 3.84 -1.74 -1.58
CA LEU A 77 2.54 -1.96 -0.96
C LEU A 77 2.50 -1.30 0.42
N CYS A 78 1.54 -0.40 0.63
CA CYS A 78 1.19 0.14 1.94
C CYS A 78 -0.12 -0.49 2.42
N CYS A 79 -0.08 -1.12 3.61
CA CYS A 79 -1.24 -1.79 4.19
C CYS A 79 -1.92 -0.88 5.21
N HIS A 80 -3.04 -0.28 4.83
CA HIS A 80 -3.79 0.68 5.62
C HIS A 80 -5.19 0.16 6.00
N GLU A 81 -5.87 0.97 6.80
CA GLU A 81 -7.25 0.75 7.20
C GLU A 81 -8.04 2.06 7.25
N ASP A 82 -9.27 2.04 6.73
CA ASP A 82 -10.23 3.11 6.96
C ASP A 82 -11.14 2.71 8.13
N ILE A 83 -10.87 3.34 9.28
CA ILE A 83 -11.53 3.05 10.56
C ILE A 83 -13.02 3.37 10.58
N LEU A 84 -13.53 4.14 9.61
CA LEU A 84 -14.91 4.59 9.56
C LEU A 84 -15.78 3.79 8.58
N ARG A 85 -15.21 2.81 7.87
CA ARG A 85 -15.88 2.14 6.75
C ARG A 85 -16.22 0.68 7.06
N HIS A 86 -17.29 0.22 6.42
CA HIS A 86 -17.67 -1.20 6.34
C HIS A 86 -17.22 -1.89 5.05
N LYS A 87 -16.96 -1.11 3.99
CA LYS A 87 -16.54 -1.57 2.65
C LYS A 87 -15.07 -1.26 2.43
N ALA A 88 -14.39 -2.12 1.69
CA ALA A 88 -12.98 -1.99 1.39
C ALA A 88 -12.73 -1.25 0.07
N TYR A 89 -11.53 -0.71 -0.10
CA TYR A 89 -11.06 -0.13 -1.35
C TYR A 89 -9.52 -0.11 -1.36
N LEU A 90 -8.92 0.34 -2.46
CA LEU A 90 -7.48 0.57 -2.53
C LEU A 90 -7.14 1.74 -3.45
N TYR A 91 -6.06 2.44 -3.12
CA TYR A 91 -5.36 3.31 -4.06
C TYR A 91 -4.36 2.48 -4.85
N THR A 92 -4.29 2.70 -6.17
CA THR A 92 -3.35 1.99 -7.04
C THR A 92 -2.68 2.95 -8.01
N PHE A 93 -1.44 2.63 -8.36
CA PHE A 93 -0.62 3.41 -9.26
C PHE A 93 0.02 2.50 -10.30
N GLU A 94 -0.17 2.83 -11.57
CA GLU A 94 0.44 2.14 -12.70
C GLU A 94 0.82 3.16 -13.78
N HIS A 95 1.90 2.89 -14.53
CA HIS A 95 2.32 3.69 -15.70
C HIS A 95 1.39 3.46 -16.91
N ALA A 96 0.09 3.63 -16.71
CA ALA A 96 -0.97 3.43 -17.67
C ALA A 96 -2.12 4.44 -17.46
N THR A 97 -2.89 4.71 -18.52
CA THR A 97 -4.07 5.58 -18.45
C THR A 97 -5.35 4.84 -18.04
N ARG A 98 -5.27 3.52 -17.85
CA ARG A 98 -6.39 2.63 -17.48
C ARG A 98 -5.90 1.60 -16.46
N LEU A 99 -6.84 1.06 -15.70
CA LEU A 99 -6.60 -0.03 -14.75
C LEU A 99 -5.92 -1.21 -15.46
N GLY A 100 -4.81 -1.68 -14.89
CA GLY A 100 -4.10 -2.87 -15.35
C GLY A 100 -4.40 -4.09 -14.48
N HIS A 101 -3.76 -5.20 -14.85
CA HIS A 101 -3.89 -6.47 -14.13
C HIS A 101 -3.50 -6.35 -12.66
N PHE A 102 -2.48 -5.55 -12.35
CA PHE A 102 -2.01 -5.33 -10.99
C PHE A 102 -3.12 -4.78 -10.08
N SER A 103 -3.79 -3.70 -10.52
CA SER A 103 -4.86 -3.09 -9.73
C SER A 103 -6.05 -4.02 -9.54
N VAL A 104 -6.45 -4.73 -10.59
CA VAL A 104 -7.58 -5.66 -10.56
C VAL A 104 -7.29 -6.86 -9.67
N ALA A 105 -6.10 -7.46 -9.76
CA ALA A 105 -5.73 -8.62 -8.94
C ALA A 105 -5.77 -8.30 -7.44
N LEU A 106 -5.29 -7.12 -7.04
CA LEU A 106 -5.36 -6.69 -5.64
C LEU A 106 -6.79 -6.38 -5.18
N ARG A 107 -7.61 -5.77 -6.04
CA ARG A 107 -9.03 -5.54 -5.77
C ARG A 107 -9.77 -6.86 -5.58
N ASP A 108 -9.60 -7.80 -6.50
CA ASP A 108 -10.24 -9.11 -6.46
C ASP A 108 -9.85 -9.86 -5.19
N GLU A 109 -8.57 -9.82 -4.79
CA GLU A 109 -8.12 -10.43 -3.54
C GLU A 109 -8.77 -9.77 -2.32
N LEU A 110 -8.91 -8.45 -2.31
CA LEU A 110 -9.58 -7.71 -1.23
C LEU A 110 -11.08 -8.05 -1.15
N GLU A 111 -11.74 -8.18 -2.30
CA GLU A 111 -13.18 -8.46 -2.42
C GLU A 111 -13.56 -9.83 -1.84
N ARG A 112 -12.66 -10.81 -1.91
CA ARG A 112 -12.84 -12.13 -1.28
C ARG A 112 -13.08 -12.03 0.23
N PHE A 113 -12.57 -10.99 0.88
CA PHE A 113 -12.73 -10.77 2.31
C PHE A 113 -13.87 -9.79 2.60
N PHE A 114 -13.98 -8.69 1.85
CA PHE A 114 -14.90 -7.61 2.18
C PHE A 114 -15.63 -7.11 0.93
N PRO A 115 -16.91 -6.73 1.02
CA PRO A 115 -17.55 -5.99 -0.06
C PRO A 115 -16.72 -4.74 -0.40
N VAL A 116 -16.42 -4.55 -1.68
CA VAL A 116 -15.70 -3.37 -2.16
C VAL A 116 -16.65 -2.19 -2.37
N MET A 117 -16.08 -0.99 -2.31
CA MET A 117 -16.81 0.25 -2.56
C MET A 117 -17.17 0.37 -4.05
N GLU A 118 -18.46 0.31 -4.39
CA GLU A 118 -18.91 0.33 -5.80
C GLU A 118 -18.69 1.68 -6.48
N LYS A 119 -19.20 2.76 -5.87
CA LYS A 119 -19.04 4.13 -6.39
C LYS A 119 -19.22 5.16 -5.27
N GLU A 120 -18.14 5.78 -4.83
CA GLU A 120 -18.18 6.82 -3.80
C GLU A 120 -17.04 7.83 -3.97
N ARG A 121 -17.09 8.92 -3.20
CA ARG A 121 -15.95 9.82 -3.04
C ARG A 121 -15.26 9.59 -1.70
N VAL A 122 -13.96 9.33 -1.75
CA VAL A 122 -13.09 9.18 -0.58
C VAL A 122 -12.02 10.25 -0.65
N ASP A 123 -11.94 11.09 0.38
CA ASP A 123 -10.99 12.22 0.44
C ASP A 123 -10.99 13.09 -0.83
N GLY A 124 -12.17 13.30 -1.42
CA GLY A 124 -12.35 14.07 -2.66
C GLY A 124 -12.03 13.33 -3.95
N CYS A 125 -11.58 12.09 -3.88
CA CYS A 125 -11.23 11.23 -5.01
C CYS A 125 -12.39 10.30 -5.36
N GLU A 126 -12.58 10.02 -6.65
CA GLU A 126 -13.58 9.05 -7.09
C GLU A 126 -13.03 7.64 -6.91
N CYS A 127 -13.75 6.85 -6.12
CA CYS A 127 -13.54 5.42 -6.01
C CYS A 127 -14.61 4.73 -6.85
N GLU A 128 -14.18 3.94 -7.82
CA GLU A 128 -15.05 3.16 -8.69
C GLU A 128 -14.58 1.70 -8.62
N ASP A 129 -15.52 0.80 -8.36
CA ASP A 129 -15.28 -0.65 -8.27
C ASP A 129 -14.13 -1.02 -7.30
N GLY A 130 -14.08 -0.33 -6.16
CA GLY A 130 -13.10 -0.56 -5.10
C GLY A 130 -11.75 0.09 -5.34
N ILE A 131 -11.57 0.84 -6.44
CA ILE A 131 -10.26 1.36 -6.84
C ILE A 131 -10.28 2.88 -6.96
N ILE A 132 -9.27 3.52 -6.38
CA ILE A 132 -8.87 4.90 -6.68
C ILE A 132 -7.58 4.83 -7.47
N PHE A 133 -7.63 5.17 -8.76
CA PHE A 133 -6.52 4.95 -9.69
C PHE A 133 -5.72 6.22 -9.94
N ASN A 134 -4.39 6.13 -9.86
CA ASN A 134 -3.43 7.19 -10.17
C ASN A 134 -3.76 8.53 -9.49
N HIS A 135 -4.19 8.49 -8.23
CA HIS A 135 -4.37 9.68 -7.40
C HIS A 135 -3.07 10.02 -6.66
N PHE A 136 -2.42 11.10 -7.08
CA PHE A 136 -1.15 11.54 -6.50
C PHE A 136 -1.37 12.55 -5.37
N ASP A 137 -0.76 12.26 -4.23
CA ASP A 137 -0.72 13.14 -3.07
C ASP A 137 0.68 13.13 -2.42
N SER A 138 0.78 13.60 -1.18
CA SER A 138 2.03 13.63 -0.41
C SER A 138 2.30 12.38 0.44
N SER A 139 1.59 11.28 0.18
CA SER A 139 1.79 9.99 0.84
C SER A 139 3.11 9.31 0.45
N PHE A 140 3.50 8.30 1.23
CA PHE A 140 4.73 7.54 1.01
C PHE A 140 4.69 6.74 -0.30
N GLU A 141 3.57 6.05 -0.55
CA GLU A 141 3.31 5.27 -1.76
C GLU A 141 3.32 6.15 -3.03
N SER A 142 2.68 7.31 -2.99
CA SER A 142 2.65 8.28 -4.09
C SER A 142 4.04 8.82 -4.39
N TRP A 143 4.83 9.11 -3.35
CA TRP A 143 6.21 9.57 -3.49
C TRP A 143 7.13 8.52 -4.12
N LEU A 144 7.06 7.26 -3.66
CA LEU A 144 7.87 6.17 -4.22
C LEU A 144 7.49 5.86 -5.67
N PHE A 145 6.19 5.81 -5.98
CA PHE A 145 5.72 5.63 -7.36
C PHE A 145 6.20 6.76 -8.27
N SER A 146 6.04 8.01 -7.85
CA SER A 146 6.52 9.18 -8.61
C SER A 146 8.03 9.20 -8.80
N SER A 147 8.78 8.50 -7.95
CA SER A 147 10.24 8.54 -7.93
C SER A 147 10.93 7.38 -8.62
N CYS A 148 10.38 6.17 -8.52
CA CYS A 148 11.10 4.96 -8.91
C CYS A 148 10.24 3.71 -9.11
N SER A 149 9.09 3.57 -8.46
CA SER A 149 8.35 2.31 -8.47
C SER A 149 7.57 2.10 -9.77
N ASP A 150 7.64 0.88 -10.31
CA ASP A 150 6.87 0.46 -11.48
C ASP A 150 5.36 0.45 -11.23
N VAL A 151 4.96 0.07 -10.01
CA VAL A 151 3.57 0.07 -9.52
C VAL A 151 3.56 0.40 -8.03
N ALA A 152 2.43 0.90 -7.53
CA ALA A 152 2.22 1.06 -6.08
C ALA A 152 0.78 0.78 -5.70
N ALA A 153 0.56 0.33 -4.47
CA ALA A 153 -0.77 0.18 -3.91
C ALA A 153 -0.83 0.61 -2.44
N CYS A 154 -1.96 1.20 -2.04
CA CYS A 154 -2.33 1.42 -0.65
C CYS A 154 -3.70 0.77 -0.41
N THR A 155 -3.71 -0.35 0.31
CA THR A 155 -4.95 -1.11 0.57
C THR A 155 -5.65 -0.54 1.80
N GLU A 156 -6.96 -0.34 1.73
CA GLU A 156 -7.76 0.22 2.82
C GLU A 156 -8.78 -0.82 3.29
N THR A 157 -8.38 -1.65 4.26
CA THR A 157 -9.32 -2.61 4.86
C THR A 157 -10.32 -1.89 5.80
N PRO A 158 -11.59 -2.32 5.85
CA PRO A 158 -12.64 -1.61 6.58
C PRO A 158 -12.54 -1.83 8.09
N GLY A 159 -12.17 -0.80 8.85
CA GLY A 159 -11.90 -0.91 10.30
C GLY A 159 -13.13 -1.25 11.15
N LEU A 160 -14.35 -1.13 10.61
CA LEU A 160 -15.58 -1.58 11.26
C LEU A 160 -15.85 -3.09 11.09
N GLN A 161 -14.94 -3.82 10.43
CA GLN A 161 -14.97 -5.29 10.34
C GLN A 161 -14.10 -5.96 11.43
N PRO A 162 -14.35 -7.24 11.75
CA PRO A 162 -13.58 -7.97 12.77
C PRO A 162 -12.07 -7.94 12.51
N PHE A 163 -11.29 -7.64 13.56
CA PHE A 163 -9.83 -7.50 13.47
C PHE A 163 -9.15 -8.72 12.86
N ALA A 164 -9.53 -9.94 13.28
CA ALA A 164 -8.94 -11.17 12.76
C ALA A 164 -9.13 -11.30 11.23
N LYS A 165 -10.30 -10.91 10.72
CA LYS A 165 -10.60 -10.93 9.29
C LYS A 165 -9.77 -9.89 8.53
N ARG A 166 -9.54 -8.71 9.12
CA ARG A 166 -8.67 -7.66 8.55
C ARG A 166 -7.20 -8.11 8.51
N ALA A 167 -6.72 -8.74 9.59
CA ALA A 167 -5.36 -9.28 9.66
C ALA A 167 -5.14 -10.37 8.60
N GLU A 168 -6.12 -11.26 8.45
CA GLU A 168 -6.13 -12.29 7.41
C GLU A 168 -6.11 -11.69 6.00
N ALA A 169 -7.00 -10.73 5.71
CA ALA A 169 -7.04 -10.06 4.41
C ALA A 169 -5.69 -9.41 4.06
N ASN A 170 -5.08 -8.69 5.01
CA ASN A 170 -3.76 -8.08 4.82
C ASN A 170 -2.65 -9.12 4.55
N ARG A 171 -2.74 -10.32 5.14
CA ARG A 171 -1.79 -11.41 4.82
C ARG A 171 -1.91 -11.83 3.35
N TYR A 172 -3.12 -12.05 2.87
CA TYR A 172 -3.36 -12.49 1.50
C TYR A 172 -3.03 -11.39 0.48
N LEU A 173 -3.30 -10.12 0.79
CA LEU A 173 -2.96 -8.98 -0.06
C LEU A 173 -1.45 -8.84 -0.26
N ILE A 174 -0.63 -9.11 0.76
CA ILE A 174 0.83 -9.15 0.60
C ILE A 174 1.24 -10.25 -0.39
N GLY A 175 0.61 -11.43 -0.31
CA GLY A 175 0.82 -12.51 -1.26
C GLY A 175 0.41 -12.12 -2.69
N ALA A 176 -0.79 -11.58 -2.87
CA ALA A 176 -1.30 -11.14 -4.17
C ALA A 176 -0.43 -10.05 -4.79
N PHE A 177 0.09 -9.12 -3.98
CA PHE A 177 1.05 -8.12 -4.43
C PHE A 177 2.33 -8.77 -4.96
N ILE A 178 2.96 -9.65 -4.20
CA ILE A 178 4.20 -10.32 -4.62
C ILE A 178 3.98 -11.14 -5.89
N SER A 179 2.90 -11.93 -5.95
CA SER A 179 2.55 -12.70 -7.15
C SER A 179 2.37 -11.78 -8.37
N SER A 180 1.66 -10.66 -8.20
CA SER A 180 1.45 -9.69 -9.30
C SER A 180 2.75 -9.06 -9.80
N ILE A 181 3.73 -8.81 -8.92
CA ILE A 181 5.07 -8.34 -9.31
C ILE A 181 5.83 -9.43 -10.10
N LEU A 182 5.79 -10.68 -9.64
CA LEU A 182 6.47 -11.80 -10.31
C LEU A 182 5.89 -12.08 -11.70
N GLU A 183 4.57 -12.07 -11.84
CA GLU A 183 3.88 -12.24 -13.12
C GLU A 183 4.25 -11.13 -14.11
N ARG A 184 4.23 -9.87 -13.67
CA ARG A 184 4.62 -8.72 -14.49
C ARG A 184 6.06 -8.86 -15.01
N ASN A 185 7.00 -9.24 -14.15
CA ASN A 185 8.41 -9.39 -14.51
C ASN A 185 8.64 -10.58 -15.45
N SER A 186 7.85 -11.64 -15.32
CA SER A 186 7.89 -12.81 -16.21
C SER A 186 7.39 -12.47 -17.62
N ILE A 187 6.38 -11.60 -17.72
CA ILE A 187 5.84 -11.14 -19.02
C ILE A 187 6.81 -10.13 -19.68
N GLY A 188 7.43 -9.25 -18.90
CA GLY A 188 8.38 -8.25 -19.40
C GLY A 188 9.69 -8.84 -19.95
N SER A 189 10.11 -10.02 -19.48
CA SER A 189 11.30 -10.74 -19.95
C SER A 189 11.08 -11.55 -21.23
N GLY A 190 9.84 -11.65 -21.72
CA GLY A 190 9.50 -12.29 -23.00
C GLY A 190 9.50 -11.35 -24.22
N MET A 191 9.80 -10.06 -24.04
CA MET A 191 9.80 -9.05 -25.11
C MET A 191 11.17 -8.41 -25.36
N SER A 192 12.27 -9.01 -24.87
CA SER A 192 13.65 -8.58 -25.15
C SER A 192 14.30 -9.38 -26.26
#